data_AF-A0A372R5M1-F1
#
_entry.id   AF-A0A372R5M1-F1
#
_cell.length_a   1.000
_cell.length_b   1.000
_cell.length_c   1.000
_cell.angle_alpha   90.00
_cell.angle_beta   90.00
_cell.angle_gamma   90.00
#
_symmetry.space_group_name_H-M   'P 1'
#
loop_
_entity.id
_entity.type
_entity.pdbx_description
1 polymer ?
#
loop_
_entity_poly.entity_id
_entity_poly.type
_entity_poly.pdbx_seq_one_letter_code
_entity_poly.pdbx_strand_id
1 'polypeptide(L)'
;MSITLFCLVKGNTTASAFEVDIEKDKSISKLKEAIKAKKQNDFAGIDADKLRLWKVPISDDHVDPLNNLSLEDGEELLAIRKISKYFPDSPPEEHIHVLVEPPESTATSEVLKLREEVASDPRWPQRTYT
;
A
#
# COMPACT_ATOMS: atom_id res chain seq x y z
N MET A 1 -13.25 9.43 -19.50
CA MET A 1 -13.04 10.40 -18.39
C MET A 1 -12.07 9.77 -17.41
N SER A 2 -11.02 10.49 -17.03
CA SER A 2 -10.05 10.07 -16.02
C SER A 2 -10.49 10.47 -14.61
N ILE A 3 -9.87 9.83 -13.63
CA ILE A 3 -9.96 10.15 -12.21
C ILE A 3 -8.58 10.03 -11.60
N THR A 4 -8.34 10.86 -10.60
CA THR A 4 -7.12 10.90 -9.82
C THR A 4 -7.40 10.31 -8.43
N LEU A 5 -6.62 9.30 -8.05
CA LEU A 5 -6.77 8.61 -6.76
C LEU A 5 -5.50 8.72 -5.93
N PHE A 6 -5.62 9.25 -4.71
CA PHE A 6 -4.54 9.17 -3.73
C PHE A 6 -4.54 7.81 -3.06
N CYS A 7 -3.40 7.15 -3.16
CA CYS A 7 -3.15 5.82 -2.67
C CYS A 7 -2.16 5.87 -1.51
N LEU A 8 -2.37 5.01 -0.50
CA LEU A 8 -1.47 4.87 0.64
C LEU A 8 -1.22 3.39 0.90
N VAL A 9 0.02 3.01 1.18
CA VAL A 9 0.36 1.63 1.58
C VAL A 9 0.08 1.45 3.07
N LYS A 10 -0.61 0.38 3.43
CA LYS A 10 -0.89 0.03 4.83
C LYS A 10 0.41 -0.09 5.62
N GLY A 11 0.49 0.61 6.74
CA GLY A 11 1.69 0.70 7.59
C GLY A 11 2.62 1.89 7.30
N ASN A 12 2.39 2.65 6.23
CA ASN A 12 3.16 3.86 5.93
C ASN A 12 2.44 5.13 6.40
N THR A 13 3.13 6.28 6.49
CA THR A 13 2.51 7.56 6.88
C THR A 13 1.84 8.26 5.68
N THR A 14 0.88 9.16 5.95
CA THR A 14 0.19 9.97 4.92
C THR A 14 1.15 10.76 4.03
N ALA A 15 2.30 11.19 4.55
CA ALA A 15 3.38 11.83 3.78
C ALA A 15 3.95 10.96 2.64
N SER A 16 3.75 9.64 2.70
CA SER A 16 4.18 8.69 1.65
C SER A 16 3.10 8.38 0.62
N ALA A 17 1.92 8.97 0.77
CA ALA A 17 0.82 8.84 -0.16
C ALA A 17 1.24 9.30 -1.55
N PHE A 18 0.61 8.71 -2.56
CA PHE A 18 0.97 8.95 -3.95
C PHE A 18 -0.26 8.93 -4.83
N GLU A 19 -0.17 9.72 -5.89
CA GLU A 19 -1.23 9.92 -6.85
C GLU A 19 -1.16 8.88 -7.98
N VAL A 20 -2.34 8.38 -8.38
CA VAL A 20 -2.53 7.51 -9.55
C VAL A 20 -3.67 8.05 -10.41
N ASP A 21 -3.34 8.38 -11.65
CA ASP A 21 -4.31 8.74 -12.69
C ASP A 21 -4.77 7.51 -13.45
N ILE A 22 -6.08 7.36 -13.62
CA ILE A 22 -6.65 6.22 -14.32
C ILE A 22 -7.99 6.54 -14.97
N GLU A 23 -8.30 5.91 -16.11
CA GLU A 23 -9.59 6.08 -16.76
C GLU A 23 -10.70 5.35 -15.97
N LYS A 24 -11.85 6.02 -15.74
CA LYS A 24 -12.96 5.51 -14.92
C LYS A 24 -13.58 4.21 -15.45
N ASP A 25 -13.48 3.94 -16.74
CA ASP A 25 -14.01 2.74 -17.40
C ASP A 25 -13.11 1.51 -17.26
N LYS A 26 -11.86 1.68 -16.79
CA LYS A 26 -10.93 0.58 -16.53
C LYS A 26 -11.32 -0.19 -15.27
N SER A 27 -10.80 -1.41 -15.18
CA SER A 27 -11.00 -2.29 -14.03
C SER A 27 -10.09 -1.93 -12.86
N ILE A 28 -10.47 -2.38 -11.67
CA ILE A 28 -9.60 -2.33 -10.49
C ILE A 28 -8.31 -3.14 -10.72
N SER A 29 -8.32 -4.19 -11.55
CA SER A 29 -7.08 -4.88 -11.93
C SER A 29 -6.07 -3.93 -12.59
N LYS A 30 -6.53 -3.00 -13.44
CA LYS A 30 -5.66 -1.98 -14.04
C LYS A 30 -5.17 -0.97 -13.02
N LEU A 31 -5.98 -0.64 -12.01
CA LEU A 31 -5.55 0.18 -10.88
C LEU A 31 -4.43 -0.51 -10.08
N LYS A 32 -4.54 -1.81 -9.81
CA LYS A 32 -3.48 -2.60 -9.14
C LYS A 32 -2.15 -2.55 -9.91
N GLU A 33 -2.20 -2.71 -11.24
CA GLU A 33 -1.02 -2.59 -12.10
C GLU A 33 -0.38 -1.19 -12.02
N ALA A 34 -1.20 -0.14 -12.09
CA ALA A 34 -0.73 1.25 -12.01
C ALA A 34 -0.09 1.57 -10.65
N ILE A 35 -0.70 1.11 -9.56
CA ILE A 35 -0.14 1.24 -8.20
C ILE A 35 1.21 0.54 -8.10
N LYS A 36 1.29 -0.72 -8.57
CA LYS A 36 2.55 -1.48 -8.57
C LYS A 36 3.63 -0.75 -9.38
N ALA A 37 3.29 -0.23 -10.56
CA ALA A 37 4.24 0.49 -11.40
C ALA A 37 4.76 1.77 -10.72
N LYS A 38 3.88 2.49 -10.01
CA LYS A 38 4.25 3.73 -9.29
C LYS A 38 5.18 3.46 -8.10
N LYS A 39 4.98 2.33 -7.41
CA LYS A 39 5.74 1.92 -6.22
C LYS A 39 6.48 0.60 -6.47
N GLN A 40 7.16 0.49 -7.61
CA GLN A 40 7.79 -0.75 -8.06
C GLN A 40 8.82 -1.29 -7.06
N ASN A 41 9.53 -0.42 -6.34
CA ASN A 41 10.51 -0.83 -5.34
C ASN A 41 9.84 -1.42 -4.09
N ASP A 42 8.76 -0.79 -3.61
CA ASP A 42 8.01 -1.25 -2.43
C ASP A 42 7.28 -2.56 -2.71
N PHE A 43 6.87 -2.77 -3.97
CA PHE A 43 6.17 -3.98 -4.43
C PHE A 43 7.06 -4.90 -5.27
N ALA A 44 8.38 -4.84 -5.09
CA ALA A 44 9.32 -5.70 -5.80
C ALA A 44 9.04 -7.17 -5.44
N GLY A 45 8.88 -8.03 -6.46
CA GLY A 45 8.57 -9.45 -6.26
C GLY A 45 7.11 -9.76 -5.89
N ILE A 46 6.25 -8.74 -5.75
CA ILE A 46 4.82 -8.91 -5.48
C ILE A 46 4.06 -8.74 -6.78
N ASP A 47 3.24 -9.73 -7.16
CA ASP A 47 2.36 -9.61 -8.32
C ASP A 47 1.22 -8.64 -8.05
N ALA A 48 0.81 -7.88 -9.08
CA ALA A 48 -0.19 -6.82 -8.89
C ALA A 48 -1.52 -7.39 -8.40
N ASP A 49 -1.92 -8.59 -8.84
CA ASP A 49 -3.15 -9.27 -8.42
C ASP A 49 -3.17 -9.62 -6.93
N LYS A 50 -2.00 -9.82 -6.32
CA LYS A 50 -1.83 -10.13 -4.88
C LYS A 50 -2.05 -8.92 -3.98
N LEU A 51 -2.02 -7.70 -4.52
CA LEU A 51 -2.33 -6.48 -3.76
C LEU A 51 -3.82 -6.44 -3.44
N ARG A 52 -4.19 -6.23 -2.18
CA ARG A 52 -5.56 -5.93 -1.78
C ARG A 52 -5.75 -4.43 -1.74
N LEU A 53 -6.86 -3.96 -2.31
CA LEU A 53 -7.16 -2.54 -2.40
C LEU A 53 -8.47 -2.28 -1.65
N TRP A 54 -8.47 -1.26 -0.82
CA TRP A 54 -9.61 -0.88 0.00
C TRP A 54 -9.99 0.57 -0.28
N LYS A 55 -11.28 0.85 -0.44
CA LYS A 55 -11.79 2.22 -0.47
C LYS A 55 -11.94 2.71 0.97
N VAL A 56 -11.29 3.83 1.28
CA VAL A 56 -11.28 4.41 2.62
C VAL A 56 -11.65 5.90 2.57
N PRO A 57 -12.38 6.44 3.56
CA PRO A 57 -12.66 7.87 3.66
C PRO A 57 -11.71 8.53 4.68
N ILE A 58 -10.42 8.62 4.39
CA ILE A 58 -9.44 9.21 5.33
C ILE A 58 -9.13 10.65 4.89
N SER A 59 -9.51 11.61 5.73
CA SER A 59 -9.14 13.03 5.62
C SER A 59 -7.73 13.29 6.16
N ASP A 60 -7.05 14.32 5.65
CA ASP A 60 -5.70 14.74 6.07
C ASP A 60 -5.61 15.10 7.56
N ASP A 61 -6.73 15.48 8.19
CA ASP A 61 -6.82 15.86 9.61
C ASP A 61 -6.56 14.71 10.60
N HIS A 62 -6.50 13.46 10.14
CA HIS A 62 -6.26 12.31 11.00
C HIS A 62 -4.78 11.90 10.97
N VAL A 63 -4.07 12.27 12.04
CA VAL A 63 -2.60 12.12 12.19
C VAL A 63 -2.15 10.65 12.35
N ASP A 64 -3.05 9.73 12.65
CA ASP A 64 -2.74 8.29 12.79
C ASP A 64 -3.89 7.38 12.31
N PRO A 65 -4.15 7.29 10.99
CA PRO A 65 -5.30 6.53 10.49
C PRO A 65 -5.11 5.01 10.55
N LEU A 66 -3.87 4.50 10.57
CA LEU A 66 -3.59 3.18 9.97
C LEU A 66 -3.36 2.02 10.92
N ASN A 67 -2.98 2.27 12.17
CA ASN A 67 -2.86 1.19 13.17
C ASN A 67 -4.22 0.77 13.74
N ASN A 68 -5.24 1.61 13.58
CA ASN A 68 -6.56 1.39 14.17
C ASN A 68 -7.72 1.57 13.19
N LEU A 69 -7.45 1.72 11.88
CA LEU A 69 -8.52 1.59 10.88
C LEU A 69 -8.96 0.13 10.91
N SER A 70 -10.03 -0.14 11.67
CA SER A 70 -10.76 -1.38 11.51
C SER A 70 -11.24 -1.37 10.06
N LEU A 71 -10.66 -2.25 9.22
CA LEU A 71 -11.08 -2.46 7.83
C LEU A 71 -12.55 -2.89 7.72
N GLU A 72 -13.25 -3.02 8.85
CA GLU A 72 -14.68 -3.28 8.99
C GLU A 72 -15.56 -2.24 8.28
N ASP A 73 -15.12 -0.99 8.16
CA ASP A 73 -15.85 0.06 7.43
C ASP A 73 -15.37 0.28 5.98
N GLY A 74 -14.29 -0.41 5.57
CA GLY A 74 -13.69 -0.26 4.24
C GLY A 74 -14.30 -1.19 3.19
N GLU A 75 -14.70 -0.66 2.03
CA GLU A 75 -15.16 -1.49 0.91
C GLU A 75 -13.96 -2.06 0.13
N GLU A 76 -13.83 -3.38 0.06
CA GLU A 76 -12.80 -4.03 -0.77
C GLU A 76 -13.05 -3.80 -2.27
N LEU A 77 -12.02 -3.32 -2.97
CA LEU A 77 -12.03 -3.07 -4.40
C LEU A 77 -11.71 -4.36 -5.16
N LEU A 78 -12.75 -4.98 -5.71
CA LEU A 78 -12.64 -6.24 -6.45
C LEU A 78 -12.09 -5.99 -7.86
N ALA A 79 -11.08 -6.77 -8.25
CA ALA A 79 -10.36 -6.65 -9.52
C ALA A 79 -11.25 -6.65 -10.78
N ILE A 80 -12.37 -7.36 -10.72
CA ILE A 80 -13.33 -7.52 -11.84
C ILE A 80 -14.22 -6.28 -12.06
N ARG A 81 -14.34 -5.40 -11.07
CA ARG A 81 -15.23 -4.24 -11.14
C ARG A 81 -14.50 -3.06 -11.78
N LYS A 82 -15.28 -2.15 -12.38
CA LYS A 82 -14.77 -0.89 -12.93
C LYS A 82 -14.51 0.12 -11.82
N ILE A 83 -13.59 1.05 -12.04
CA ILE A 83 -13.28 2.15 -11.12
C ILE A 83 -14.52 3.02 -10.91
N SER A 84 -15.26 3.32 -11.98
CA SER A 84 -16.51 4.09 -11.92
C SER A 84 -17.58 3.51 -11.00
N LYS A 85 -17.52 2.22 -10.66
CA LYS A 85 -18.47 1.59 -9.73
C LYS A 85 -18.23 2.04 -8.29
N TYR A 86 -16.98 2.29 -7.94
CA TYR A 86 -16.56 2.67 -6.59
C TYR A 86 -16.39 4.19 -6.45
N PHE A 87 -15.99 4.83 -7.55
CA PHE A 87 -15.77 6.26 -7.68
C PHE A 87 -16.60 6.81 -8.85
N PRO A 88 -17.94 6.88 -8.73
CA PRO A 88 -18.80 7.42 -9.77
C PRO A 88 -18.47 8.89 -10.04
N ASP A 89 -18.35 9.66 -8.95
CA ASP A 89 -17.99 11.08 -8.96
C ASP A 89 -16.49 11.28 -8.70
N SER A 90 -16.02 12.52 -8.82
CA SER A 90 -14.66 12.85 -8.40
C SER A 90 -14.60 12.78 -6.87
N PRO A 91 -13.67 12.01 -6.29
CA PRO A 91 -13.50 11.97 -4.85
C PRO A 91 -13.01 13.35 -4.34
N PRO A 92 -13.21 13.65 -3.05
CA PRO A 92 -12.74 14.89 -2.44
C PRO A 92 -11.23 15.08 -2.64
N GLU A 93 -10.79 16.32 -2.80
CA GLU A 93 -9.36 16.64 -2.80
C GLU A 93 -8.76 16.45 -1.39
N GLU A 94 -7.44 16.26 -1.29
CA GLU A 94 -6.73 16.16 0.01
C GLU A 94 -7.16 14.98 0.90
N HIS A 95 -7.68 13.89 0.31
CA HIS A 95 -8.07 12.67 1.02
C HIS A 95 -7.33 11.45 0.48
N ILE A 96 -7.08 10.45 1.33
CA ILE A 96 -6.66 9.13 0.86
C ILE A 96 -7.89 8.38 0.38
N HIS A 97 -7.88 7.98 -0.89
CA HIS A 97 -9.00 7.30 -1.54
C HIS A 97 -8.86 5.78 -1.50
N VAL A 98 -7.61 5.30 -1.60
CA VAL A 98 -7.29 3.88 -1.72
C VAL A 98 -6.21 3.49 -0.72
N LEU A 99 -6.51 2.53 0.14
CA LEU A 99 -5.53 1.86 0.97
C LEU A 99 -5.05 0.59 0.26
N VAL A 100 -3.73 0.45 0.13
CA VAL A 100 -3.05 -0.67 -0.51
C VAL A 100 -2.49 -1.59 0.57
N GLU A 101 -3.06 -2.77 0.68
CA GLU A 101 -2.59 -3.80 1.58
C GLU A 101 -1.76 -4.83 0.78
N PRO A 102 -0.43 -4.89 0.98
CA PRO A 102 0.38 -5.94 0.40
C PRO A 102 -0.01 -7.30 1.01
N PRO A 103 0.23 -8.42 0.31
CA PRO A 103 0.08 -9.74 0.91
C PRO A 103 0.98 -9.84 2.15
N GLU A 104 0.53 -10.55 3.19
CA GLU A 104 1.37 -10.79 4.37
C GLU A 104 2.67 -11.45 3.94
N SER A 105 3.73 -10.65 3.92
CA SER A 105 5.05 -11.10 3.53
C SER A 105 5.56 -12.03 4.63
N THR A 106 5.73 -13.31 4.28
CA THR A 106 6.45 -14.29 5.12
C THR A 106 7.94 -13.94 5.25
N ALA A 107 8.44 -12.96 4.48
CA ALA A 107 9.87 -12.67 4.39
C ALA A 107 10.42 -11.75 5.49
N THR A 108 9.60 -11.03 6.25
CA THR A 108 10.13 -10.16 7.30
C THR A 108 10.69 -11.00 8.44
N SER A 109 9.98 -12.04 8.91
CA SER A 109 10.44 -12.87 10.03
C SER A 109 11.77 -13.56 9.77
N GLU A 110 12.00 -14.05 8.55
CA GLU A 110 13.24 -14.75 8.20
C GLU A 110 14.42 -13.79 8.08
N VAL A 111 14.24 -12.62 7.46
CA VAL A 111 15.30 -11.62 7.35
C VAL A 111 15.64 -11.00 8.72
N LEU A 112 14.64 -10.81 9.60
CA LEU A 112 14.89 -10.38 10.99
C LEU A 112 15.61 -11.46 11.81
N LYS A 113 15.25 -12.74 11.63
CA LYS A 113 15.95 -13.86 12.28
C LYS A 113 17.38 -14.00 11.79
N LEU A 114 17.62 -13.91 10.48
CA LEU A 114 18.95 -14.03 9.91
C LEU A 114 19.87 -12.90 10.36
N ARG A 115 19.39 -11.65 10.44
CA ARG A 115 20.21 -10.55 10.98
C ARG A 115 20.48 -10.69 12.48
N GLU A 116 19.54 -11.20 13.28
CA GLU A 116 19.73 -11.43 14.72
C GLU A 116 20.64 -12.62 14.98
N GLU A 117 20.57 -13.66 14.15
CA GLU A 117 21.47 -14.81 14.18
C GLU A 117 22.89 -14.41 13.76
N VAL A 118 23.05 -13.62 12.70
CA VAL A 118 24.35 -13.06 12.28
C VAL A 118 24.92 -12.10 13.33
N ALA A 119 24.08 -11.29 13.99
CA ALA A 119 24.51 -10.38 15.05
C ALA A 119 24.83 -11.10 16.38
N SER A 120 24.28 -12.30 16.60
CA SER A 120 24.56 -13.14 17.78
C SER A 120 25.71 -14.13 17.56
N ASP A 121 26.25 -14.25 16.33
CA ASP A 121 27.39 -15.13 16.06
C ASP A 121 28.67 -14.53 16.71
N PRO A 122 29.26 -15.21 17.72
CA PRO A 122 30.44 -14.72 18.43
C PRO A 122 31.71 -14.66 17.56
N ARG A 123 31.68 -15.14 16.31
CA ARG A 123 32.79 -15.06 15.35
C ARG A 123 32.78 -13.79 14.51
N TRP A 124 31.73 -12.95 14.61
CA TRP A 124 31.69 -11.70 13.86
C TRP A 124 32.73 -10.70 14.43
N PRO A 125 33.59 -10.10 13.59
CA PRO A 125 34.59 -9.17 14.09
C PRO A 125 33.90 -7.91 14.62
N GLN A 126 33.85 -7.77 15.94
CA GLN A 126 33.49 -6.50 16.57
C GLN A 126 34.56 -5.48 16.19
N ARG A 127 34.26 -4.63 15.21
CA ARG A 127 35.12 -3.48 14.86
C ARG A 127 35.11 -2.51 16.04
N THR A 128 36.08 -2.67 16.94
CA THR A 128 36.41 -1.64 17.92
C THR A 128 37.17 -0.55 17.20
N TYR A 129 36.48 0.53 16.84
CA TYR A 129 37.13 1.77 16.46
C TYR A 129 37.78 2.34 17.73
N THR A 130 39.11 2.38 17.75
CA THR A 130 39.91 3.10 18.76
C THR A 130 40.39 4.40 18.13
#